data_AF-A0A519T2R3-F1
#
_entry.id   AF-A0A519T2R3-F1
#
_cell.length_a   1.000
_cell.length_b   1.000
_cell.length_c   1.000
_cell.angle_alpha   90.00
_cell.angle_beta   90.00
_cell.angle_gamma   90.00
#
_symmetry.space_group_name_H-M   'P 1'
#
loop_
_entity.id
_entity.type
_entity.pdbx_description
1 polymer ?
#
loop_
_entity_poly.entity_id
_entity_poly.type
_entity_poly.pdbx_seq_one_letter_code
_entity_poly.pdbx_strand_id
1 'polypeptide(L)'
;MLDVDTITDDRQMRALTGLDMAAFCALAEPFSVGCQQEADARFTDQRPRKRKAGAGRKGVLVSSQQKLLFILYYLKTYPTFDVLAATFGLPRSKACEHAHRLAKALERTLRTQGVLPARAIDSLAQMQQVFAEVPVLLLDATERPQHRPQAVVDRAADYSGKKKTHP
;
A
#
# COMPACT_ATOMS: atom_id res chain seq x y z
N MET A 1 -5.54 -15.64 16.87
CA MET A 1 -5.34 -14.35 16.18
C MET A 1 -3.86 -14.22 15.92
N LEU A 2 -3.46 -13.88 14.70
CA LEU A 2 -2.06 -13.55 14.39
C LEU A 2 -1.65 -12.32 15.20
N ASP A 3 -0.57 -12.42 15.96
CA ASP A 3 -0.07 -11.36 16.83
C ASP A 3 1.41 -11.12 16.58
N VAL A 4 1.88 -9.88 16.78
CA VAL A 4 3.30 -9.52 16.62
C VAL A 4 4.17 -10.38 17.52
N ASP A 5 3.72 -10.68 18.73
CA ASP A 5 4.50 -11.45 19.72
C ASP A 5 4.63 -12.94 19.32
N THR A 6 3.84 -13.41 18.35
CA THR A 6 3.94 -14.79 17.83
C THR A 6 4.97 -14.97 16.73
N ILE A 7 5.55 -13.88 16.21
CA ILE A 7 6.54 -13.89 15.13
C ILE A 7 7.94 -13.90 15.73
N THR A 8 8.68 -14.98 15.51
CA THR A 8 9.95 -15.23 16.23
C THR A 8 11.21 -14.94 15.42
N ASP A 9 11.10 -14.83 14.09
CA ASP A 9 12.27 -14.68 13.21
C ASP A 9 12.01 -13.79 11.99
N ASP A 10 13.09 -13.28 11.40
CA ASP A 10 13.03 -12.40 10.21
C ASP A 10 12.45 -13.09 8.99
N ARG A 11 12.60 -14.41 8.85
CA ARG A 11 12.04 -15.15 7.73
C ARG A 11 10.52 -15.09 7.75
N GLN A 12 9.91 -15.36 8.91
CA GLN A 12 8.47 -15.25 9.11
C GLN A 12 8.01 -13.80 8.93
N MET A 13 8.75 -12.84 9.50
CA MET A 13 8.39 -11.43 9.42
C MET A 13 8.33 -10.93 7.97
N ARG A 14 9.34 -11.29 7.16
CA ARG A 14 9.38 -10.96 5.73
C ARG A 14 8.28 -11.66 4.94
N ALA A 15 8.01 -12.93 5.25
CA ALA A 15 6.95 -13.68 4.59
C ALA A 15 5.57 -13.04 4.84
N LEU A 16 5.31 -12.58 6.05
CA LEU A 16 4.03 -12.01 6.46
C LEU A 16 3.86 -10.54 6.07
N THR A 17 4.91 -9.73 6.17
CA THR A 17 4.83 -8.25 6.05
C THR A 17 5.66 -7.66 4.93
N GLY A 18 6.65 -8.39 4.42
CA GLY A 18 7.66 -7.88 3.50
C GLY A 18 8.83 -7.14 4.16
N LEU A 19 8.82 -6.97 5.48
CA LEU A 19 9.88 -6.32 6.26
C LEU A 19 10.59 -7.33 7.18
N ASP A 20 11.84 -7.07 7.54
CA ASP A 20 12.45 -7.74 8.72
C ASP A 20 11.98 -7.09 10.02
N MET A 21 12.32 -7.72 11.14
CA MET A 21 11.90 -7.27 12.47
C MET A 21 12.42 -5.88 12.79
N ALA A 22 13.68 -5.58 12.42
CA ALA A 22 14.29 -4.28 12.66
C ALA A 22 13.55 -3.16 11.91
N ALA A 23 13.30 -3.32 10.61
CA ALA A 23 12.57 -2.34 9.81
C ALA A 23 11.12 -2.17 10.28
N PHE A 24 10.46 -3.27 10.66
CA PHE A 24 9.10 -3.20 11.22
C PHE A 24 9.03 -2.40 12.51
N CYS A 25 9.93 -2.67 13.46
CA CYS A 25 9.99 -1.95 14.73
C CYS A 25 10.29 -0.46 14.51
N ALA A 26 11.22 -0.13 13.60
CA ALA A 26 11.53 1.24 13.24
C ALA A 26 10.33 1.98 12.60
N LEU A 27 9.48 1.27 11.86
CA LEU A 27 8.27 1.85 11.26
C LEU A 27 7.10 1.97 12.25
N ALA A 28 7.04 1.14 13.30
CA ALA A 28 5.91 1.10 14.23
C ALA A 28 5.73 2.39 15.04
N GLU A 29 6.83 3.05 15.42
CA GLU A 29 6.80 4.33 16.14
C GLU A 29 6.20 5.47 15.29
N PRO A 30 6.74 5.82 14.10
CA PRO A 30 6.16 6.86 13.25
C PRO A 30 4.78 6.47 12.71
N PHE A 31 4.48 5.17 12.61
CA PHE A 31 3.13 4.69 12.27
C PHE A 31 2.09 4.99 13.35
N SER A 32 2.49 4.99 14.63
CA SER A 32 1.59 5.36 15.74
C SER A 32 1.10 6.81 15.60
N VAL A 33 1.99 7.72 15.16
CA VAL A 33 1.67 9.12 14.88
C VAL A 33 0.72 9.23 13.69
N GLY A 34 0.98 8.50 12.60
CA GLY A 34 0.08 8.45 11.45
C GLY A 34 -1.32 7.92 11.79
N CYS A 35 -1.41 6.91 12.66
CA CYS A 35 -2.67 6.41 13.19
C CYS A 35 -3.44 7.47 13.98
N GLN A 36 -2.74 8.28 14.78
CA GLN A 36 -3.35 9.36 15.57
C GLN A 36 -3.85 10.47 14.65
N GLN A 37 -3.05 10.91 13.67
CA GLN A 37 -3.46 11.91 12.67
C GLN A 37 -4.71 11.47 11.88
N GLU A 38 -4.78 10.21 11.45
CA GLU A 38 -5.97 9.68 10.78
C GLU A 38 -7.18 9.57 11.71
N ALA A 39 -6.96 9.30 13.01
CA ALA A 39 -8.03 9.29 13.98
C ALA A 39 -8.60 10.69 14.23
N ASP A 40 -7.74 11.70 14.27
CA ASP A 40 -8.13 13.09 14.51
C ASP A 40 -8.76 13.72 13.27
N ALA A 41 -8.29 13.38 12.05
CA ALA A 41 -8.89 13.83 10.79
C ALA A 41 -10.35 13.40 10.60
N ARG A 42 -10.86 12.44 11.39
CA ARG A 42 -12.29 12.05 11.39
C ARG A 42 -13.19 13.08 12.08
N PHE A 43 -12.63 13.91 12.95
CA PHE A 43 -13.35 14.92 13.70
C PHE A 43 -12.98 16.29 13.13
N THR A 44 -14.00 17.07 12.79
CA THR A 44 -13.86 18.44 12.28
C THR A 44 -14.77 19.34 13.11
N ASP A 45 -14.67 20.65 12.96
CA ASP A 45 -15.57 21.59 13.64
C ASP A 45 -17.04 21.33 13.29
N GLN A 46 -17.31 20.81 12.07
CA GLN A 46 -18.63 20.39 11.62
C GLN A 46 -19.07 19.02 12.17
N ARG A 47 -18.13 18.22 12.69
CA ARG A 47 -18.37 16.91 13.31
C ARG A 47 -17.55 16.79 14.59
N PRO A 48 -17.89 17.57 15.63
CA PRO A 48 -17.11 17.63 16.84
C PRO A 48 -17.18 16.30 17.60
N ARG A 49 -16.11 16.01 18.34
CA ARG A 49 -16.01 14.78 19.11
C ARG A 49 -16.96 14.82 20.31
N LYS A 50 -17.88 13.85 20.41
CA LYS A 50 -18.79 13.75 21.57
C LYS A 50 -18.13 13.24 22.86
N ARG A 51 -17.00 12.51 22.75
CA ARG A 51 -16.29 11.90 23.89
C ARG A 51 -14.80 12.26 23.80
N LYS A 52 -14.08 12.23 24.93
CA LYS A 52 -12.61 12.40 24.94
C LYS A 52 -11.93 11.40 24.00
N ALA A 53 -10.74 11.76 23.51
CA ALA A 53 -9.92 10.86 22.70
C ALA A 53 -9.70 9.53 23.41
N GLY A 54 -9.94 8.42 22.70
CA GLY A 54 -9.75 7.08 23.24
C GLY A 54 -10.84 6.57 24.22
N ALA A 55 -11.90 7.34 24.49
CA ALA A 55 -13.01 6.98 25.40
C ALA A 55 -14.12 6.11 24.76
N GLY A 56 -13.79 5.43 23.66
CA GLY A 56 -14.63 4.42 23.03
C GLY A 56 -14.24 3.00 23.45
N ARG A 57 -15.03 2.01 23.05
CA ARG A 57 -14.67 0.59 23.21
C ARG A 57 -13.31 0.34 22.56
N LYS A 58 -12.37 -0.26 23.29
CA LYS A 58 -11.08 -0.68 22.74
C LYS A 58 -11.33 -1.75 21.68
N GLY A 59 -10.73 -1.57 20.50
CA GLY A 59 -10.81 -2.55 19.41
C GLY A 59 -9.86 -3.73 19.64
N VAL A 60 -9.99 -4.77 18.83
CA VAL A 60 -9.14 -5.98 18.86
C VAL A 60 -7.68 -5.62 18.55
N LEU A 61 -7.44 -4.71 17.61
CA LEU A 61 -6.12 -4.19 17.28
C LEU A 61 -5.76 -3.05 18.24
N VAL A 62 -5.18 -3.39 19.38
CA VAL A 62 -4.90 -2.42 20.47
C VAL A 62 -3.68 -1.57 20.14
N SER A 63 -2.51 -2.19 19.96
CA SER A 63 -1.21 -1.52 19.78
C SER A 63 -1.03 -0.98 18.35
N SER A 64 -0.09 -0.04 18.17
CA SER A 64 0.31 0.42 16.84
C SER A 64 1.02 -0.68 16.06
N GLN A 65 1.84 -1.51 16.73
CA GLN A 65 2.49 -2.67 16.15
C GLN A 65 1.47 -3.66 15.58
N GLN A 66 0.43 -3.99 16.34
CA GLN A 66 -0.61 -4.92 15.88
C GLN A 66 -1.42 -4.37 14.70
N LYS A 67 -1.66 -3.04 14.69
CA LYS A 67 -2.27 -2.37 13.52
C LYS A 67 -1.33 -2.35 12.31
N LEU A 68 -0.03 -2.18 12.52
CA LEU A 68 0.97 -2.19 11.46
C LEU A 68 1.07 -3.59 10.84
N LEU A 69 1.16 -4.63 11.68
CA LEU A 69 1.13 -6.02 11.25
C LEU A 69 -0.12 -6.32 10.41
N PHE A 70 -1.30 -5.89 10.89
CA PHE A 70 -2.55 -6.05 10.16
C PHE A 70 -2.50 -5.46 8.74
N ILE A 71 -2.06 -4.20 8.61
CA ILE A 71 -2.07 -3.54 7.29
C ILE A 71 -0.98 -4.07 6.37
N LEU A 72 0.23 -4.34 6.88
CA LEU A 72 1.30 -4.88 6.06
C LEU A 72 0.98 -6.31 5.60
N TYR A 73 0.37 -7.12 6.47
CA TYR A 73 -0.11 -8.46 6.09
C TYR A 73 -1.12 -8.39 4.95
N TYR A 74 -2.09 -7.47 5.04
CA TYR A 74 -3.08 -7.26 3.97
C TYR A 74 -2.41 -6.82 2.66
N LEU A 75 -1.47 -5.88 2.69
CA LEU A 75 -0.77 -5.41 1.49
C LEU A 75 0.13 -6.49 0.87
N LYS A 76 0.76 -7.34 1.71
CA LYS A 76 1.68 -8.38 1.27
C LYS A 76 0.99 -9.60 0.66
N THR A 77 -0.11 -10.03 1.28
CA THR A 77 -0.79 -11.30 0.94
C THR A 77 -2.12 -11.10 0.22
N TYR A 78 -2.65 -9.87 0.22
CA TYR A 78 -3.92 -9.46 -0.39
C TYR A 78 -5.08 -10.45 -0.16
N PRO A 79 -5.32 -10.89 1.10
CA PRO A 79 -6.35 -11.87 1.40
C PRO A 79 -7.74 -11.23 1.28
N THR A 80 -8.78 -12.05 1.08
CA THR A 80 -10.15 -11.58 1.20
C THR A 80 -10.44 -11.08 2.62
N PHE A 81 -11.43 -10.20 2.76
CA PHE A 81 -11.75 -9.64 4.08
C PHE A 81 -12.27 -10.68 5.08
N ASP A 82 -12.83 -11.81 4.64
CA ASP A 82 -13.22 -12.91 5.52
C ASP A 82 -11.99 -13.65 6.07
N VAL A 83 -11.00 -13.93 5.22
CA VAL A 83 -9.74 -14.53 5.64
C VAL A 83 -8.98 -13.58 6.57
N LEU A 84 -8.89 -12.30 6.20
CA LEU A 84 -8.25 -11.29 7.04
C LEU A 84 -8.92 -11.16 8.41
N ALA A 85 -10.26 -11.16 8.43
CA ALA A 85 -11.08 -11.16 9.64
C ALA A 85 -10.79 -12.38 10.53
N ALA A 86 -10.77 -13.58 9.94
CA ALA A 86 -10.49 -14.82 10.66
C ALA A 86 -9.06 -14.83 11.23
N THR A 87 -8.06 -14.44 10.44
CA THR A 87 -6.65 -14.36 10.87
C THR A 87 -6.47 -13.43 12.06
N PHE A 88 -7.14 -12.27 12.06
CA PHE A 88 -7.00 -11.26 13.10
C PHE A 88 -8.12 -11.26 14.16
N GLY A 89 -9.01 -12.25 14.16
CA GLY A 89 -10.06 -12.39 15.17
C GLY A 89 -11.04 -11.21 15.25
N LEU A 90 -11.43 -10.64 14.12
CA LEU A 90 -12.32 -9.48 14.06
C LEU A 90 -13.44 -9.66 13.03
N PRO A 91 -14.59 -8.98 13.16
CA PRO A 91 -15.67 -9.09 12.17
C PRO A 91 -15.25 -8.60 10.79
N ARG A 92 -15.71 -9.25 9.70
CA ARG A 92 -15.43 -8.87 8.30
C ARG A 92 -15.59 -7.38 8.02
N SER A 93 -16.68 -6.76 8.49
CA SER A 93 -16.93 -5.33 8.31
C SER A 93 -15.84 -4.46 8.94
N LYS A 94 -15.30 -4.88 10.09
CA LYS A 94 -14.18 -4.21 10.76
C LYS A 94 -12.85 -4.45 10.07
N ALA A 95 -12.65 -5.61 9.44
CA ALA A 95 -11.45 -5.87 8.64
C ALA A 95 -11.35 -4.88 7.48
N CYS A 96 -12.45 -4.72 6.74
CA CYS A 96 -12.56 -3.77 5.64
C CYS A 96 -12.37 -2.31 6.11
N GLU A 97 -13.06 -1.90 7.18
CA GLU A 97 -12.91 -0.54 7.73
C GLU A 97 -11.46 -0.28 8.16
N HIS A 98 -10.83 -1.24 8.86
CA HIS A 98 -9.46 -1.13 9.32
C HIS A 98 -8.46 -1.10 8.17
N ALA A 99 -8.61 -1.95 7.14
CA ALA A 99 -7.70 -1.97 6.00
C ALA A 99 -7.65 -0.60 5.31
N HIS A 100 -8.80 -0.01 4.98
CA HIS A 100 -8.84 1.31 4.36
C HIS A 100 -8.29 2.41 5.26
N ARG A 101 -8.62 2.40 6.56
CA ARG A 101 -8.15 3.43 7.49
C ARG A 101 -6.64 3.33 7.73
N LEU A 102 -6.14 2.13 7.97
CA LEU A 102 -4.73 1.91 8.29
C LEU A 102 -3.85 2.08 7.04
N ALA A 103 -4.38 1.83 5.83
CA ALA A 103 -3.71 2.20 4.59
C ALA A 103 -3.45 3.71 4.51
N LYS A 104 -4.45 4.55 4.84
CA LYS A 104 -4.27 6.01 4.89
C LYS A 104 -3.30 6.45 5.97
N ALA A 105 -3.33 5.79 7.13
CA ALA A 105 -2.39 6.08 8.22
C ALA A 105 -0.96 5.77 7.79
N LEU A 106 -0.76 4.61 7.15
CA LEU A 106 0.55 4.20 6.62
C LEU A 106 1.02 5.18 5.53
N GLU A 107 0.15 5.56 4.60
CA GLU A 107 0.48 6.55 3.57
C GLU A 107 0.91 7.89 4.17
N ARG A 108 0.23 8.39 5.20
CA ARG A 108 0.66 9.61 5.91
C ARG A 108 2.02 9.45 6.55
N THR A 109 2.24 8.35 7.27
CA THR A 109 3.53 8.06 7.90
C THR A 109 4.66 8.06 6.87
N LEU A 110 4.50 7.33 5.77
CA LEU A 110 5.51 7.25 4.71
C LEU A 110 5.71 8.59 4.00
N ARG A 111 4.65 9.41 3.86
CA ARG A 111 4.75 10.78 3.35
C ARG A 111 5.58 11.67 4.28
N THR A 112 5.31 11.63 5.58
CA THR A 112 6.07 12.40 6.58
C THR A 112 7.53 11.98 6.64
N GLN A 113 7.83 10.70 6.43
CA GLN A 113 9.19 10.19 6.33
C GLN A 113 9.87 10.50 4.98
N GLY A 114 9.14 11.03 4.00
CA GLY A 114 9.70 11.37 2.67
C GLY A 114 10.07 10.15 1.81
N VAL A 115 9.53 8.97 2.12
CA VAL A 115 9.91 7.70 1.45
C VAL A 115 8.87 7.22 0.42
N LEU A 116 7.77 7.96 0.22
CA LEU A 116 6.81 7.61 -0.82
C LEU A 116 7.38 7.94 -2.21
N PRO A 117 7.25 7.03 -3.19
CA PRO A 117 7.64 7.32 -4.56
C PRO A 117 6.71 8.37 -5.19
N ALA A 118 7.23 9.09 -6.19
CA ALA A 118 6.41 9.95 -7.03
C ALA A 118 5.33 9.11 -7.74
N ARG A 119 4.05 9.52 -7.62
CA ARG A 119 2.92 8.80 -8.25
C ARG A 119 2.63 9.24 -9.69
N ALA A 120 3.03 10.45 -10.05
CA ALA A 120 2.88 11.01 -11.38
C ALA A 120 4.12 11.83 -11.72
N ILE A 121 4.51 11.76 -12.99
CA ILE A 121 5.56 12.56 -13.59
C ILE A 121 4.90 13.28 -14.77
N ASP A 122 4.70 14.59 -14.64
CA ASP A 122 3.89 15.38 -15.58
C ASP A 122 4.75 16.04 -16.68
N SER A 123 6.08 15.91 -16.60
CA SER A 123 6.99 16.48 -17.58
C SER A 123 8.29 15.70 -17.70
N LEU A 124 8.95 15.83 -18.86
CA LEU A 124 10.29 15.27 -19.10
C LEU A 124 11.33 15.83 -18.11
N ALA A 125 11.26 17.13 -17.79
CA ALA A 125 12.18 17.76 -16.84
C ALA A 125 12.04 17.14 -15.43
N GLN A 126 10.80 16.92 -14.98
CA GLN A 126 10.55 16.22 -13.72
C GLN A 126 11.05 14.78 -13.75
N MET A 127 10.89 14.07 -14.87
CA MET A 127 11.43 12.72 -15.05
C MET A 127 12.95 12.71 -14.88
N GLN A 128 13.64 13.62 -15.57
CA GLN A 128 15.10 13.73 -15.49
C GLN A 128 15.57 14.05 -14.07
N GLN A 129 14.85 14.90 -13.35
CA GLN A 129 15.17 15.23 -11.95
C GLN A 129 14.98 14.03 -11.02
N VAL A 130 13.87 13.29 -11.15
CA VAL A 130 13.57 12.10 -10.32
C VAL A 130 14.60 10.99 -10.54
N PHE A 131 15.10 10.85 -11.77
CA PHE A 131 16.05 9.80 -12.16
C PHE A 131 17.48 10.31 -12.35
N ALA A 132 17.85 11.48 -11.81
CA ALA A 132 19.16 12.09 -12.04
C ALA A 132 20.33 11.20 -11.61
N GLU A 133 20.16 10.46 -10.51
CA GLU A 133 21.15 9.53 -9.96
C GLU A 133 21.02 8.10 -10.51
N VAL A 134 20.10 7.86 -11.46
CA VAL A 134 19.86 6.53 -12.04
C VAL A 134 20.61 6.43 -13.38
N PRO A 135 21.71 5.67 -13.46
CA PRO A 135 22.55 5.65 -14.65
C PRO A 135 21.88 4.98 -15.86
N VAL A 136 20.98 4.03 -15.61
CA VAL A 136 20.25 3.29 -16.65
C VAL A 136 18.80 3.12 -16.22
N LEU A 137 17.88 3.67 -17.01
CA LEU A 137 16.45 3.45 -16.86
C LEU A 137 16.05 2.26 -17.73
N LEU A 138 15.62 1.16 -17.09
CA LEU A 138 15.04 0.01 -17.80
C LEU A 138 13.53 0.17 -17.84
N LEU A 139 12.98 0.24 -19.05
CA LEU A 139 11.54 0.28 -19.29
C LEU A 139 11.10 -1.11 -19.73
N ASP A 140 10.43 -1.84 -18.83
CA ASP A 140 9.76 -3.09 -19.20
C ASP A 140 8.42 -2.74 -19.86
N ALA A 141 8.44 -2.72 -21.20
CA ALA A 141 7.26 -2.43 -22.00
C ALA A 141 6.68 -3.75 -22.54
N THR A 142 5.47 -4.08 -22.10
CA THR A 142 4.68 -5.12 -22.77
C THR A 142 3.97 -4.54 -23.98
N GLU A 143 4.28 -5.03 -25.17
CA GLU A 143 3.48 -4.74 -26.37
C GLU A 143 2.01 -5.09 -26.12
N ARG A 144 1.10 -4.15 -26.42
CA ARG A 144 -0.34 -4.39 -26.36
C ARG A 144 -0.90 -4.63 -27.77
N PRO A 145 -1.82 -5.58 -27.95
CA PRO A 145 -2.54 -5.71 -29.22
C PRO A 145 -3.24 -4.41 -29.55
N GLN A 146 -3.06 -3.92 -30.77
CA GLN A 146 -3.81 -2.80 -31.31
C GLN A 146 -4.65 -3.25 -32.51
N HIS A 147 -5.74 -2.54 -32.77
CA HIS A 147 -6.54 -2.80 -33.97
C HIS A 147 -5.72 -2.46 -35.22
N ARG A 148 -5.80 -3.30 -36.24
CA ARG A 148 -5.09 -3.05 -37.50
C ARG A 148 -5.63 -1.75 -38.14
N PRO A 149 -4.76 -0.82 -38.57
CA PRO A 149 -5.19 0.35 -39.33
C PRO A 149 -5.97 -0.08 -40.59
N GLN A 150 -7.10 0.58 -40.82
CA GLN A 150 -7.92 0.30 -42.01
C GLN A 150 -7.23 0.80 -43.27
N ALA A 151 -6.70 2.03 -43.23
CA ALA A 151 -5.91 2.62 -44.31
C ALA A 151 -4.64 1.80 -44.57
N VAL A 152 -4.43 1.42 -45.84
CA VAL A 152 -3.32 0.54 -46.23
C VAL A 152 -1.96 1.21 -46.02
N VAL A 153 -1.90 2.52 -46.22
CA VAL A 153 -0.69 3.35 -46.08
C VAL A 153 -0.11 3.32 -44.67
N ASP A 154 -0.95 3.22 -43.63
CA ASP A 154 -0.50 3.27 -42.24
C ASP A 154 -0.07 1.89 -41.70
N ARG A 155 -0.42 0.80 -42.40
CA ARG A 155 -0.18 -0.58 -41.91
C ARG A 155 1.29 -0.94 -41.79
N ALA A 156 2.16 -0.35 -42.61
CA ALA A 156 3.59 -0.65 -42.60
C ALA A 156 4.29 -0.03 -41.38
N ALA A 157 3.87 1.16 -40.97
CA ALA A 157 4.40 1.85 -39.79
C ALA A 157 4.03 1.12 -38.49
N ASP A 158 2.82 0.55 -38.44
CA ASP A 158 2.28 -0.13 -37.25
C ASP A 158 2.56 -1.64 -37.20
N TYR A 159 3.35 -2.17 -38.14
CA TYR A 159 3.68 -3.60 -38.20
C TYR A 159 4.75 -3.97 -37.17
N SER A 160 4.40 -4.69 -36.11
CA SER A 160 5.34 -5.04 -35.03
C SER A 160 6.36 -6.14 -35.38
N GLY A 161 6.35 -6.66 -36.60
CA GLY A 161 7.29 -7.71 -37.05
C GLY A 161 7.04 -9.10 -36.44
N LYS A 162 6.08 -9.23 -35.53
CA LYS A 162 5.67 -10.53 -34.96
C LYS A 162 4.99 -11.37 -36.03
N LYS A 163 5.64 -12.47 -36.41
CA LYS A 163 5.21 -13.37 -37.50
C LYS A 163 4.06 -14.30 -37.12
N LYS A 164 3.68 -14.37 -35.84
CA LYS A 164 2.57 -15.20 -35.35
C LYS A 164 1.82 -14.46 -34.25
N THR A 165 0.56 -14.14 -34.53
CA THR A 165 -0.37 -13.64 -33.52
C THR A 165 -1.75 -14.26 -33.75
N HIS A 166 -1.81 -15.59 -33.83
CA HIS A 166 -3.07 -16.34 -33.90
C HIS A 166 -2.86 -17.71 -33.24
N PRO A 167 -3.80 -18.22 -32.42
CA PRO A 167 -4.26 -19.58 -32.61
C PRO A 167 -4.91 -19.73 -33.99
#